data_AF-A0A9E0GIB8-F1
#
_entry.id   AF-A0A9E0GIB8-F1
#
_cell.length_a   1.000
_cell.length_b   1.000
_cell.length_c   1.000
_cell.angle_alpha   90.00
_cell.angle_beta   90.00
_cell.angle_gamma   90.00
#
_symmetry.space_group_name_H-M   'P 1'
#
loop_
_entity.id
_entity.type
_entity.pdbx_description
1 polymer ?
#
loop_
_entity_poly.entity_id
_entity_poly.type
_entity_poly.pdbx_seq_one_letter_code
_entity_poly.pdbx_strand_id
1 'polypeptide(L)'
;MAGRKRTFACGHQGRGQYCHRCAQEQEVAARKTAWKIRFEDDVIDLRHLPNRSLVDKARIILAQIKEGKPYTDFRGKRLNHDRTLISVPLGRDYRLLFHDEGGSLHPLQCLSHEAYNTKKPGA
;
A
#
# COMPACT_ATOMS: atom_id res chain seq x y z
N MET A 1 48.02 -9.72 -7.26
CA MET A 1 47.78 -8.90 -8.47
C MET A 1 46.31 -8.98 -8.83
N ALA A 2 45.58 -7.87 -8.91
CA ALA A 2 44.15 -7.89 -9.25
C ALA A 2 43.97 -7.96 -10.78
N GLY A 3 43.41 -9.06 -11.29
CA GLY A 3 43.23 -9.31 -12.72
C GLY A 3 42.50 -8.18 -13.47
N ARG A 4 42.79 -8.03 -14.77
CA ARG A 4 42.23 -7.00 -15.65
C ARG A 4 40.71 -7.17 -15.75
N LYS A 5 39.96 -6.08 -15.55
CA LYS A 5 38.51 -6.06 -15.77
C LYS A 5 38.23 -6.18 -17.26
N ARG A 6 37.19 -6.92 -17.63
CA ARG A 6 36.64 -6.99 -18.99
C ARG A 6 35.39 -6.12 -19.07
N THR A 7 35.10 -5.59 -20.26
CA THR A 7 33.82 -4.95 -20.54
C THR A 7 32.83 -6.02 -21.00
N PHE A 8 31.66 -6.07 -20.37
CA PHE A 8 30.54 -6.94 -20.76
C PHE A 8 29.81 -6.36 -21.98
N ALA A 9 29.05 -7.19 -22.70
CA ALA A 9 28.24 -6.74 -23.85
C ALA A 9 27.20 -5.65 -23.48
N CYS A 10 26.79 -5.59 -22.21
CA CYS A 10 25.94 -4.53 -21.66
C CYS A 10 26.69 -3.21 -21.36
N GLY A 11 27.98 -3.10 -21.69
CA GLY A 11 28.80 -1.88 -21.48
C GLY A 11 29.43 -1.73 -20.09
N HIS A 12 29.03 -2.56 -19.11
CA HIS A 12 29.59 -2.53 -17.76
C HIS A 12 30.94 -3.24 -17.65
N GLN A 13 31.78 -2.87 -16.68
CA GLN A 13 33.07 -3.51 -16.45
C GLN A 13 33.05 -4.46 -15.24
N GLY A 14 33.66 -5.64 -15.37
CA GLY A 14 33.79 -6.58 -14.26
C GLY A 14 34.77 -7.71 -14.51
N ARG A 15 34.87 -8.61 -13.52
CA ARG A 15 35.75 -9.79 -13.54
C ARG A 15 34.99 -11.12 -13.52
N GLY A 16 33.66 -11.06 -13.35
CA GLY A 16 32.79 -12.23 -13.28
C GLY A 16 32.40 -12.77 -14.65
N GLN A 17 31.76 -13.95 -14.66
CA GLN A 17 31.20 -14.54 -15.87
C GLN A 17 29.97 -13.79 -16.40
N TYR A 18 29.27 -13.08 -15.52
CA TYR A 18 28.09 -12.27 -15.86
C TYR A 18 28.15 -10.89 -15.20
N CYS A 19 27.35 -9.96 -15.72
CA CYS A 19 27.25 -8.61 -15.18
C CYS A 19 26.32 -8.58 -13.95
N HIS A 20 26.91 -8.52 -12.75
CA HIS A 20 26.15 -8.38 -11.49
C HIS A 20 25.31 -7.10 -11.44
N ARG A 21 25.76 -6.01 -12.08
CA ARG A 21 25.00 -4.75 -12.10
C ARG A 21 23.68 -4.91 -12.84
N CYS A 22 23.71 -5.48 -14.05
CA CYS A 22 22.49 -5.79 -14.79
C CYS A 22 21.60 -6.80 -14.06
N ALA A 23 22.18 -7.81 -13.41
CA ALA A 23 21.40 -8.76 -12.61
C ALA A 23 20.69 -8.06 -11.43
N GLN A 24 21.39 -7.17 -10.72
CA GLN A 24 20.82 -6.39 -9.63
C GLN A 24 19.72 -5.44 -10.12
N GLU A 25 19.91 -4.77 -11.26
CA GLU A 25 18.89 -3.90 -11.86
C GLU A 25 17.61 -4.66 -12.23
N GLN A 26 17.77 -5.86 -12.81
CA GLN A 26 16.66 -6.75 -13.12
C GLN A 26 15.94 -7.23 -11.86
N GLU A 27 16.67 -7.59 -10.80
CA GLU A 27 16.08 -8.01 -9.53
C GLU A 27 15.30 -6.86 -8.86
N VAL A 28 15.86 -5.64 -8.87
CA VAL A 28 15.17 -4.44 -8.37
C VAL A 28 13.92 -4.13 -9.19
N ALA A 29 13.98 -4.24 -10.51
CA ALA A 29 12.83 -4.06 -11.39
C ALA A 29 11.75 -5.11 -11.12
N ALA A 30 12.13 -6.39 -11.04
CA ALA A 30 11.22 -7.49 -10.72
C ALA A 30 10.55 -7.29 -9.34
N ARG A 31 11.32 -6.88 -8.32
CA ARG A 31 10.77 -6.57 -6.98
C ARG A 31 9.78 -5.40 -7.02
N LYS A 32 10.05 -4.36 -7.81
CA LYS A 32 9.12 -3.21 -7.99
C LYS A 32 7.84 -3.64 -8.69
N THR A 33 7.93 -4.46 -9.73
CA THR A 33 6.77 -4.97 -10.47
C THR A 33 5.91 -5.87 -9.58
N ALA A 34 6.53 -6.83 -8.87
CA ALA A 34 5.83 -7.69 -7.92
C ALA A 34 5.12 -6.88 -6.83
N TRP A 35 5.73 -5.79 -6.36
CA TRP A 35 5.09 -4.88 -5.42
C TRP A 35 3.85 -4.19 -6.00
N LYS A 36 3.91 -3.73 -7.27
CA LYS A 36 2.77 -3.06 -7.93
C LYS A 36 1.59 -4.02 -8.17
N ILE A 37 1.86 -5.23 -8.66
CA ILE A 37 0.82 -6.24 -8.95
C ILE A 37 0.03 -6.59 -7.69
N ARG A 38 0.68 -6.61 -6.51
CA ARG A 38 -0.01 -6.88 -5.24
C ARG A 38 -1.11 -5.89 -4.89
N PHE A 39 -1.15 -4.71 -5.50
CA PHE A 39 -2.23 -3.74 -5.31
C PHE A 39 -3.41 -3.93 -6.27
N GLU A 40 -3.27 -4.75 -7.32
CA GLU A 40 -4.38 -5.05 -8.24
C GLU A 40 -5.38 -6.03 -7.62
N ASP A 41 -4.93 -6.80 -6.62
CA ASP A 41 -5.75 -7.73 -5.85
C ASP A 41 -6.45 -7.06 -4.65
N ASP A 42 -6.02 -5.85 -4.27
CA ASP A 42 -6.61 -5.14 -3.13
C ASP A 42 -7.99 -4.57 -3.50
N VAL A 43 -8.98 -4.78 -2.63
CA VAL A 43 -10.36 -4.30 -2.80
C VAL A 43 -10.45 -2.76 -2.83
N ILE A 44 -9.46 -2.08 -2.26
CA ILE A 44 -9.35 -0.62 -2.22
C ILE A 44 -7.95 -0.17 -2.58
N ASP A 45 -7.82 1.07 -3.07
CA ASP A 45 -6.50 1.63 -3.34
C ASP A 45 -5.72 1.85 -2.04
N LEU A 46 -4.59 1.15 -1.92
CA LEU A 46 -3.63 1.28 -0.82
C LEU A 46 -2.28 1.88 -1.28
N ARG A 47 -2.17 2.25 -2.55
CA ARG A 47 -0.91 2.67 -3.20
C ARG A 47 -0.35 3.96 -2.62
N HIS A 48 -1.23 4.79 -2.06
CA HIS A 48 -0.89 6.07 -1.43
C HIS A 48 -0.34 5.92 0.00
N LEU A 49 -0.30 4.71 0.55
CA LEU A 49 0.30 4.48 1.87
C LEU A 49 1.84 4.52 1.78
N PRO A 50 2.52 5.27 2.67
CA PRO A 50 3.97 5.49 2.56
C PRO A 50 4.79 4.28 3.02
N ASN A 51 4.20 3.43 3.86
CA ASN A 51 4.90 2.32 4.52
C ASN A 51 4.22 0.99 4.23
N ARG A 52 5.02 -0.03 3.92
CA ARG A 52 4.53 -1.40 3.73
C ARG A 52 3.78 -1.94 4.96
N SER A 53 4.23 -1.63 6.17
CA SER A 53 3.53 -2.03 7.40
C SER A 53 2.12 -1.44 7.51
N LEU A 54 1.86 -0.26 6.95
CA LEU A 54 0.52 0.32 6.90
C LEU A 54 -0.36 -0.43 5.89
N VAL A 55 0.20 -0.81 4.73
CA VAL A 55 -0.49 -1.63 3.73
C VAL A 55 -0.86 -3.00 4.31
N ASP A 56 0.09 -3.68 4.96
CA ASP A 56 -0.17 -4.96 5.63
C ASP A 56 -1.24 -4.81 6.73
N LYS A 57 -1.17 -3.75 7.54
CA LYS A 57 -2.19 -3.47 8.56
C LYS A 57 -3.58 -3.22 7.96
N ALA A 58 -3.65 -2.48 6.85
CA ALA A 58 -4.89 -2.25 6.14
C ALA A 58 -5.50 -3.56 5.64
N ARG A 59 -4.70 -4.42 5.00
CA ARG A 59 -5.14 -5.74 4.55
C ARG A 59 -5.64 -6.61 5.69
N ILE A 60 -4.95 -6.60 6.83
CA ILE A 60 -5.39 -7.34 8.03
C ILE A 60 -6.75 -6.86 8.50
N ILE A 61 -6.97 -5.54 8.56
CA ILE A 61 -8.27 -4.97 8.97
C ILE A 61 -9.36 -5.32 7.97
N LEU A 62 -9.08 -5.20 6.67
CA LEU A 62 -10.02 -5.55 5.60
C LEU A 62 -10.44 -7.02 5.68
N ALA A 63 -9.48 -7.92 5.86
CA ALA A 63 -9.74 -9.35 6.03
C ALA A 63 -10.58 -9.62 7.28
N GLN A 64 -10.19 -9.07 8.44
CA GLN A 64 -10.91 -9.32 9.69
C GLN A 64 -12.33 -8.73 9.68
N ILE A 65 -12.55 -7.57 9.06
CA ILE A 65 -13.89 -7.02 8.89
C ILE A 65 -14.73 -7.90 7.96
N LYS A 66 -14.13 -8.42 6.88
CA LYS A 66 -14.79 -9.39 5.99
C LYS A 66 -15.15 -10.69 6.71
N GLU A 67 -14.33 -11.11 7.68
CA GLU A 67 -14.61 -12.26 8.56
C GLU A 67 -15.69 -11.97 9.63
N GLY A 68 -16.21 -10.75 9.70
CA GLY A 68 -17.28 -10.36 10.63
C GLY A 68 -16.77 -9.75 11.94
N LYS A 69 -15.47 -9.44 12.05
CA LYS A 69 -14.94 -8.77 13.22
C LYS A 69 -15.45 -7.32 13.30
N PRO A 70 -15.91 -6.86 14.48
CA PRO A 70 -16.46 -5.51 14.60
C PRO A 70 -15.37 -4.45 14.42
N TYR A 71 -15.71 -3.36 13.71
CA TYR A 71 -14.82 -2.22 13.47
C TYR A 71 -14.37 -1.50 14.75
N THR A 72 -15.09 -1.69 15.86
CA THR A 72 -14.77 -1.11 17.17
C THR A 72 -13.46 -1.64 17.74
N ASP A 73 -13.08 -2.89 17.43
CA ASP A 73 -11.80 -3.50 17.84
C ASP A 73 -10.60 -2.73 17.27
N PHE A 74 -10.77 -2.17 16.07
CA PHE A 74 -9.77 -1.36 15.39
C PHE A 74 -9.87 0.13 15.73
N ARG A 75 -10.56 0.49 16.82
CA ARG A 75 -10.85 1.88 17.22
C ARG A 75 -11.63 2.65 16.15
N GLY A 76 -12.39 1.93 15.32
CA GLY A 76 -13.25 2.50 14.30
C GLY A 76 -14.40 3.31 14.91
N LYS A 77 -14.80 4.37 14.22
CA LYS A 77 -15.89 5.26 14.64
C LYS A 77 -16.79 5.57 13.45
N ARG A 78 -18.10 5.61 13.67
CA ARG A 78 -19.05 6.16 12.69
C ARG A 78 -18.80 7.65 12.52
N LEU A 79 -18.85 8.14 11.28
CA LEU A 79 -18.69 9.56 11.01
C LEU A 79 -19.94 10.31 11.45
N ASN A 80 -19.77 11.55 11.92
CA ASN A 80 -20.89 12.32 12.46
C ASN A 80 -21.76 12.93 11.33
N HIS A 81 -21.13 13.35 10.23
CA HIS A 81 -21.84 13.91 9.08
C HIS A 81 -22.57 12.85 8.27
N ASP A 82 -22.05 11.63 8.27
CA ASP A 82 -22.64 10.48 7.59
C ASP A 82 -22.48 9.25 8.47
N ARG A 83 -23.60 8.79 9.03
CA ARG A 83 -23.61 7.65 9.95
C ARG A 83 -23.54 6.30 9.23
N THR A 84 -23.68 6.26 7.90
CA THR A 84 -23.43 5.05 7.12
C THR A 84 -21.93 4.86 6.91
N LEU A 85 -21.11 5.91 7.09
CA LEU A 85 -19.67 5.80 6.97
C LEU A 85 -19.01 5.47 8.32
N ILE A 86 -18.03 4.59 8.27
CA ILE A 86 -17.18 4.21 9.39
C ILE A 86 -15.73 4.51 9.05
N SER A 87 -15.06 5.23 9.93
CA SER A 87 -13.64 5.58 9.85
C SER A 87 -12.85 4.73 10.83
N VAL A 88 -11.94 3.92 10.32
CA VAL A 88 -11.00 3.10 11.10
C VAL A 88 -9.58 3.69 10.99
N PRO A 89 -8.93 4.08 12.10
CA PRO A 89 -7.57 4.62 12.06
C PRO A 89 -6.53 3.53 11.74
N LEU A 90 -5.72 3.73 10.70
CA LEU A 90 -4.56 2.88 10.43
C LEU A 90 -3.34 3.32 11.23
N GLY A 91 -3.21 4.63 11.44
CA GLY A 91 -2.13 5.26 12.18
C GLY A 91 -2.50 6.69 12.58
N ARG A 92 -1.51 7.58 12.58
CA ARG A 92 -1.72 9.01 12.91
C ARG A 92 -2.45 9.75 11.79
N ASP A 93 -2.03 9.53 10.55
CA ASP A 93 -2.43 10.36 9.41
C ASP A 93 -3.29 9.63 8.37
N TYR A 94 -3.54 8.33 8.55
CA TYR A 94 -4.27 7.51 7.58
C TYR A 94 -5.50 6.85 8.22
N ARG A 95 -6.60 6.85 7.48
CA ARG A 95 -7.88 6.27 7.89
C ARG A 95 -8.48 5.46 6.75
N LEU A 96 -9.00 4.28 7.11
CA LEU A 96 -9.85 3.48 6.24
C LEU A 96 -11.30 3.92 6.40
N LEU A 97 -11.98 4.11 5.27
CA LEU A 97 -13.40 4.32 5.22
C LEU A 97 -14.11 3.04 4.81
N PHE A 98 -15.15 2.72 5.55
CA PHE A 98 -16.09 1.65 5.28
C PHE A 98 -17.49 2.23 5.16
N HIS A 99 -18.32 1.61 4.34
CA HIS A 99 -19.74 1.91 4.21
C HIS A 99 -20.54 0.80 4.89
N ASP A 100 -21.37 1.17 5.84
CA ASP A 100 -22.30 0.31 6.57
C ASP A 100 -23.61 0.26 5.80
N GLU A 101 -23.85 -0.86 5.12
CA GLU A 101 -25.12 -1.15 4.46
C GLU A 101 -25.91 -2.12 5.33
N GLY A 102 -26.63 -1.58 6.32
CA GLY A 102 -27.53 -2.37 7.17
C GLY A 102 -26.85 -3.44 8.03
N GLY A 103 -25.57 -3.24 8.40
CA GLY A 103 -24.77 -4.19 9.17
C GLY A 103 -23.67 -4.89 8.37
N SER A 104 -23.67 -4.74 7.04
CA SER A 104 -22.58 -5.21 6.18
C SER A 104 -21.59 -4.08 5.88
N LEU A 105 -20.33 -4.27 6.29
CA LEU A 105 -19.27 -3.28 6.17
C LEU A 105 -18.49 -3.48 4.87
N HIS A 106 -18.70 -2.57 3.93
CA HIS A 106 -18.02 -2.57 2.66
C HIS A 106 -16.82 -1.62 2.69
N PRO A 107 -15.60 -2.09 2.39
CA PRO A 107 -14.45 -1.21 2.30
C PRO A 107 -14.62 -0.24 1.13
N LEU A 108 -14.53 1.06 1.42
CA LEU A 108 -14.77 2.11 0.44
C LEU A 108 -13.44 2.65 -0.10
N GLN A 109 -12.58 3.16 0.77
CA GLN A 109 -11.31 3.77 0.39
C GLN A 109 -10.40 3.98 1.60
N CYS A 110 -9.09 4.10 1.35
CA CYS A 110 -8.14 4.62 2.32
C CYS A 110 -7.85 6.10 2.00
N LEU A 111 -7.79 6.95 3.03
CA LEU A 111 -7.51 8.38 2.89
C LEU A 111 -6.41 8.82 3.86
N SER A 112 -5.54 9.69 3.39
CA SER A 112 -4.66 10.48 4.25
C SER A 112 -5.39 11.70 4.81
N HIS A 113 -4.94 12.22 5.95
CA HIS A 113 -5.42 13.47 6.53
C HIS A 113 -5.31 14.65 5.55
N GLU A 114 -4.30 14.65 4.68
CA GLU A 114 -4.07 15.71 3.68
C GLU A 114 -5.07 15.63 2.52
N ALA A 115 -5.41 14.42 2.05
CA ALA A 115 -6.43 14.24 1.02
C ALA A 115 -7.83 14.69 1.49
N TYR A 116 -8.08 14.69 2.80
CA TYR A 116 -9.31 15.23 3.39
C TYR A 116 -9.40 16.76 3.29
N ASN A 117 -8.27 17.49 3.38
CA ASN A 117 -8.28 18.96 3.32
C ASN A 117 -8.33 19.51 1.90
N THR A 118 -7.79 18.80 0.90
CA THR A 118 -7.84 19.25 -0.51
C THR A 118 -9.23 19.11 -1.14
N LYS A 119 -10.14 18.33 -0.54
CA LYS A 119 -11.55 18.21 -0.98
C LYS A 119 -12.52 19.15 -0.24
N LYS A 120 -12.04 20.25 0.35
CA LYS A 120 -12.94 21.37 0.68
C LYS A 120 -13.12 22.25 -0.57
N PRO A 121 -14.30 22.32 -1.20
CA PRO A 121 -14.60 23.39 -2.14
C PRO A 121 -14.73 24.68 -1.32
N GLY A 122 -13.71 25.53 -1.36
CA GLY A 122 -13.70 26.80 -0.63
C GLY A 122 -12.32 27.42 -0.44
N ALA A 123 -11.46 27.33 -1.46
CA ALA A 123 -10.28 28.20 -1.59
C ALA A 123 -10.54 29.20 -2.71
#